data_AF-A0A7I8END8-F1
#
_entry.id   AF-A0A7I8END8-F1
#
_cell.length_a   1.000
_cell.length_b   1.000
_cell.length_c   1.000
_cell.angle_alpha   90.00
_cell.angle_beta   90.00
_cell.angle_gamma   90.00
#
_symmetry.space_group_name_H-M   'P 1'
#
loop_
_entity.id
_entity.type
_entity.pdbx_description
1 polymer ?
#
loop_
_entity_poly.entity_id
_entity_poly.type
_entity_poly.pdbx_seq_one_letter_code
_entity_poly.pdbx_strand_id
1 'polypeptide(L)'
;MQQTAVPIARQKRGIALSSGGILGLIGGILILGAGLYSGFHNVPSTSSQASLVTILILVGLFGTPLLAGLIGTLRSGRFGTGVLSGLWDGFLTAIFLDIYIVILYFLNPPTAPSAQSVQQAQSILTQYGINVSSQSIQNVSSPQATLTAVIFAGLVLLIVWLGVGAFLGVIGAAIGKIFVHHPRDLVIDTLGTGTGSFPRVSYPQQQQQSYPEDWQQNQPRN
;
A
#
# COMPACT_ATOMS: atom_id res chain seq x y z
N MET A 1 38.19 7.52 8.63
CA MET A 1 36.72 7.75 8.61
C MET A 1 36.09 6.60 7.85
N GLN A 2 35.42 5.68 8.54
CA GLN A 2 34.80 4.49 7.94
C GLN A 2 33.56 4.90 7.14
N GLN A 3 33.59 4.72 5.82
CA GLN A 3 32.37 4.71 5.02
C GLN A 3 31.60 3.44 5.37
N THR A 4 30.58 3.59 6.22
CA THR A 4 29.57 2.57 6.44
C THR A 4 28.84 2.36 5.12
N ALA A 5 29.21 1.30 4.41
CA ALA A 5 28.44 0.76 3.30
C ALA A 5 27.04 0.41 3.82
N VAL A 6 26.10 1.34 3.70
CA VAL A 6 24.70 1.07 4.00
C VAL A 6 24.29 -0.07 3.07
N PRO A 7 23.82 -1.22 3.62
CA PRO A 7 23.50 -2.36 2.80
C PRO A 7 22.45 -1.93 1.78
N ILE A 8 22.73 -2.20 0.51
CA ILE A 8 21.95 -1.77 -0.66
C ILE A 8 20.46 -2.23 -0.56
N ALA A 9 20.14 -3.14 0.36
CA ALA A 9 18.78 -3.52 0.75
C ALA A 9 18.00 -2.44 1.54
N ARG A 10 18.64 -1.65 2.43
CA ARG A 10 17.97 -0.61 3.24
C ARG A 10 17.53 0.58 2.37
N GLN A 11 18.39 1.04 1.45
CA GLN A 11 18.06 2.14 0.54
C GLN A 11 16.92 1.76 -0.42
N LYS A 12 16.83 0.47 -0.81
CA LYS A 12 15.80 -0.05 -1.73
C LYS A 12 14.43 -0.27 -1.09
N ARG A 13 14.37 -0.69 0.19
CA ARG A 13 13.09 -0.77 0.94
C ARG A 13 12.43 0.61 1.08
N GLY A 14 13.24 1.67 1.17
CA GLY A 14 12.75 3.06 1.22
C GLY A 14 12.04 3.52 -0.06
N ILE A 15 12.37 2.96 -1.24
CA ILE A 15 11.74 3.36 -2.51
C ILE A 15 10.31 2.81 -2.61
N ALA A 16 10.08 1.55 -2.23
CA ALA A 16 8.73 0.98 -2.18
C ALA A 16 7.85 1.73 -1.16
N LEU A 17 8.37 1.98 0.04
CA LEU A 17 7.66 2.69 1.09
C LEU A 17 7.36 4.14 0.69
N SER A 18 8.30 4.85 0.07
CA SER A 18 8.09 6.25 -0.34
C SER A 18 7.15 6.37 -1.53
N SER A 19 7.28 5.53 -2.57
CA SER A 19 6.39 5.60 -3.73
C SER A 19 4.96 5.16 -3.37
N GLY A 20 4.79 4.05 -2.66
CA GLY A 20 3.48 3.54 -2.25
C GLY A 20 2.86 4.39 -1.15
N GLY A 21 3.68 4.86 -0.20
CA GLY A 21 3.23 5.72 0.89
C GLY A 21 2.70 7.06 0.40
N ILE A 22 3.43 7.74 -0.50
CA ILE A 22 3.02 9.03 -1.04
C ILE A 22 1.76 8.89 -1.90
N LEU A 23 1.69 7.88 -2.76
CA LEU A 23 0.52 7.67 -3.61
C LEU A 23 -0.70 7.23 -2.80
N GLY A 24 -0.52 6.42 -1.75
CA GLY A 24 -1.59 6.05 -0.83
C GLY A 24 -2.12 7.24 -0.05
N LEU A 25 -1.26 8.20 0.33
CA LEU A 25 -1.68 9.48 0.90
C LEU A 25 -2.48 10.32 -0.10
N ILE A 26 -2.02 10.40 -1.36
CA ILE A 26 -2.76 11.11 -2.42
C ILE A 26 -4.13 10.45 -2.64
N GLY A 27 -4.19 9.12 -2.75
CA GLY A 27 -5.44 8.37 -2.89
C GLY A 27 -6.39 8.62 -1.73
N GLY A 28 -5.87 8.59 -0.50
CA GLY A 28 -6.62 8.93 0.70
C GLY A 28 -7.17 10.36 0.70
N ILE A 29 -6.36 11.35 0.28
CA ILE A 29 -6.81 12.74 0.14
C ILE A 29 -7.88 12.87 -0.94
N LEU A 30 -7.79 12.15 -2.05
CA LEU A 30 -8.83 12.16 -3.08
C LEU A 30 -10.15 11.61 -2.56
N ILE A 31 -10.11 10.50 -1.82
CA ILE A 31 -11.30 9.86 -1.22
C ILE A 31 -11.93 10.79 -0.17
N LEU A 32 -11.13 11.28 0.78
CA LEU A 32 -11.62 12.19 1.82
C LEU A 32 -12.08 13.53 1.24
N GLY A 33 -11.35 14.07 0.27
CA GLY A 33 -11.70 15.32 -0.43
C GLY A 33 -13.01 15.20 -1.20
N ALA A 34 -13.24 14.07 -1.87
CA ALA A 34 -14.52 13.77 -2.51
C ALA A 34 -15.65 13.64 -1.48
N GLY A 35 -15.37 13.09 -0.30
CA GLY A 35 -16.28 13.07 0.85
C GLY A 35 -16.65 14.46 1.35
N LEU A 36 -15.66 15.29 1.63
CA LEU A 36 -15.85 16.67 2.06
C LEU A 36 -16.63 17.48 1.02
N TYR A 37 -16.32 17.31 -0.27
CA TYR A 37 -17.02 17.98 -1.36
C TYR A 37 -18.49 17.56 -1.48
N SER A 38 -18.78 16.26 -1.32
CA SER A 38 -20.15 15.71 -1.31
C SER A 38 -20.87 15.89 0.03
N GLY A 39 -20.21 16.48 1.03
CA GLY A 39 -20.69 16.53 2.41
C GLY A 39 -20.92 15.15 3.03
N PHE A 40 -20.30 14.09 2.51
CA PHE A 40 -20.53 12.69 2.89
C PHE A 40 -22.00 12.27 2.74
N HIS A 41 -22.63 12.64 1.63
CA HIS A 41 -23.97 12.18 1.27
C HIS A 41 -23.96 11.61 -0.15
N ASN A 42 -24.97 10.79 -0.46
CA ASN A 42 -25.16 10.31 -1.82
C ASN A 42 -25.45 11.48 -2.76
N VAL A 43 -24.54 11.70 -3.70
CA VAL A 43 -24.73 12.70 -4.76
C VAL A 43 -25.66 12.10 -5.82
N PRO A 44 -26.76 12.79 -6.21
CA PRO A 44 -27.69 12.28 -7.22
C PRO A 44 -26.96 11.95 -8.52
N SER A 45 -27.17 10.74 -9.05
CA SER A 45 -26.47 10.21 -10.24
C SER A 45 -26.70 11.02 -11.52
N THR A 46 -27.72 11.86 -11.54
CA THR A 46 -28.06 12.76 -12.66
C THR A 46 -27.31 14.09 -12.62
N SER A 47 -26.60 14.39 -11.53
CA SER A 47 -25.83 15.62 -11.39
C SER A 47 -24.46 15.49 -12.07
N SER A 48 -23.99 16.56 -12.72
CA SER A 48 -22.61 16.64 -13.23
C SER A 48 -21.57 16.44 -12.13
N GLN A 49 -21.92 16.81 -10.88
CA GLN A 49 -21.08 16.64 -9.70
C GLN A 49 -20.87 15.17 -9.31
N ALA A 50 -21.85 14.28 -9.52
CA ALA A 50 -21.72 12.86 -9.21
C ALA A 50 -20.63 12.19 -10.05
N SER A 51 -20.48 12.59 -11.31
CA SER A 51 -19.44 12.06 -12.20
C SER A 51 -18.03 12.38 -11.67
N LEU A 52 -17.82 13.61 -11.20
CA LEU A 52 -16.55 14.10 -10.69
C LEU A 52 -16.16 13.37 -9.39
N VAL A 53 -17.09 13.26 -8.44
CA VAL A 53 -16.90 12.52 -7.18
C VAL A 53 -16.58 11.05 -7.46
N THR A 54 -17.32 10.41 -8.37
CA THR A 54 -17.09 9.01 -8.75
C THR A 54 -15.70 8.82 -9.34
N ILE A 55 -15.27 9.70 -10.25
CA ILE A 55 -13.94 9.62 -10.86
C ILE A 55 -12.84 9.79 -9.81
N LEU A 56 -12.95 10.76 -8.90
CA LEU A 56 -11.95 10.97 -7.85
C LEU A 56 -11.82 9.75 -6.94
N ILE A 57 -12.94 9.14 -6.56
CA ILE A 57 -12.96 7.91 -5.77
C ILE A 57 -12.35 6.74 -6.56
N LEU A 58 -12.71 6.56 -7.84
CA LEU A 58 -12.13 5.49 -8.67
C LEU A 58 -10.62 5.65 -8.87
N VAL A 59 -10.15 6.88 -9.08
CA VAL A 59 -8.72 7.18 -9.19
C VAL A 59 -8.02 6.90 -7.86
N GLY A 60 -8.61 7.27 -6.73
CA GLY A 60 -8.08 6.95 -5.41
C GLY A 60 -8.04 5.44 -5.10
N LEU A 61 -9.07 4.69 -5.47
CA LEU A 61 -9.18 3.27 -5.15
C LEU A 61 -8.40 2.36 -6.09
N PHE A 62 -8.34 2.69 -7.38
CA PHE A 62 -7.76 1.81 -8.41
C PHE A 62 -6.57 2.46 -9.13
N GLY A 63 -6.60 3.77 -9.31
CA GLY A 63 -5.54 4.51 -9.97
C GLY A 63 -4.26 4.53 -9.15
N THR A 64 -4.32 4.99 -7.89
CA THR A 64 -3.10 5.16 -7.06
C THR A 64 -2.35 3.85 -6.80
N PRO A 65 -2.98 2.70 -6.51
CA PRO A 65 -2.23 1.46 -6.30
C PRO A 65 -1.54 0.96 -7.58
N LEU A 66 -2.18 1.14 -8.74
CA LEU A 66 -1.61 0.81 -10.04
C LEU A 66 -0.41 1.71 -10.36
N LEU A 67 -0.57 3.03 -10.18
CA LEU A 67 0.49 4.02 -10.33
C LEU A 67 1.65 3.78 -9.37
N ALA A 68 1.37 3.34 -8.13
CA ALA A 68 2.39 2.98 -7.15
C ALA A 68 3.21 1.78 -7.60
N GLY A 69 2.56 0.73 -8.10
CA GLY A 69 3.22 -0.42 -8.71
C GLY A 69 4.12 -0.04 -9.89
N LEU A 70 3.62 0.83 -10.77
CA LEU A 70 4.33 1.34 -11.94
C LEU A 70 5.56 2.17 -11.53
N ILE A 71 5.37 3.22 -10.74
CA ILE A 71 6.42 4.15 -10.31
C ILE A 71 7.46 3.43 -9.45
N GLY A 72 7.03 2.54 -8.54
CA GLY A 72 7.92 1.74 -7.71
C GLY A 72 8.83 0.84 -8.55
N THR A 73 8.32 0.31 -9.66
CA THR A 73 9.12 -0.49 -10.60
C THR A 73 10.04 0.36 -11.46
N LEU A 74 9.54 1.47 -12.01
CA LEU A 74 10.34 2.39 -12.84
C LEU A 74 11.52 2.99 -12.05
N ARG A 75 11.30 3.41 -10.80
CA ARG A 75 12.36 4.01 -9.97
C ARG A 75 13.41 3.03 -9.48
N SER A 76 13.07 1.74 -9.36
CA SER A 76 13.97 0.74 -8.78
C SER A 76 14.50 -0.30 -9.78
N GLY A 77 13.91 -0.39 -10.97
CA GLY A 77 14.16 -1.42 -11.96
C GLY A 77 13.70 -2.83 -11.55
N ARG A 78 13.05 -2.99 -10.38
CA ARG A 78 12.69 -4.30 -9.81
C ARG A 78 11.19 -4.45 -9.66
N PHE A 79 10.68 -5.57 -10.14
CA PHE A 79 9.26 -5.93 -10.06
C PHE A 79 8.76 -6.00 -8.60
N GLY A 80 9.55 -6.64 -7.71
CA GLY A 80 9.16 -6.77 -6.30
C GLY A 80 9.02 -5.44 -5.55
N THR A 81 9.73 -4.38 -5.95
CA THR A 81 9.55 -3.04 -5.35
C THR A 81 8.22 -2.43 -5.78
N GLY A 82 7.79 -2.66 -7.02
CA GLY A 82 6.47 -2.22 -7.50
C GLY A 82 5.33 -2.93 -6.78
N VAL A 83 5.40 -4.26 -6.67
CA VAL A 83 4.40 -5.03 -5.91
C VAL A 83 4.30 -4.53 -4.47
N LEU A 84 5.44 -4.35 -3.80
CA LEU A 84 5.47 -3.84 -2.43
C LEU A 84 4.95 -2.40 -2.32
N SER A 85 5.18 -1.57 -3.34
CA SER A 85 4.67 -0.20 -3.41
C SER A 85 3.14 -0.18 -3.53
N GLY A 86 2.55 -0.99 -4.41
CA GLY A 86 1.09 -1.12 -4.52
C GLY A 86 0.44 -1.71 -3.27
N LEU A 87 1.14 -2.59 -2.53
CA LEU A 87 0.66 -3.10 -1.24
C LEU A 87 0.62 -1.99 -0.17
N TRP A 88 1.66 -1.15 -0.09
CA TRP A 88 1.68 -0.01 0.82
C TRP A 88 0.64 1.05 0.47
N ASP A 89 0.43 1.31 -0.82
CA ASP A 89 -0.64 2.19 -1.30
C ASP A 89 -2.01 1.65 -0.89
N GLY A 90 -2.31 0.39 -1.22
CA GLY A 90 -3.58 -0.26 -0.87
C GLY A 90 -3.85 -0.30 0.63
N PHE A 91 -2.82 -0.51 1.45
CA PHE A 91 -2.95 -0.43 2.91
C PHE A 91 -3.38 0.97 3.39
N LEU A 92 -2.72 2.02 2.92
CA LEU A 92 -3.06 3.39 3.31
C LEU A 92 -4.43 3.80 2.77
N THR A 93 -4.70 3.52 1.50
CA THR A 93 -5.99 3.78 0.86
C THR A 93 -7.13 3.08 1.61
N ALA A 94 -6.91 1.86 2.10
CA ALA A 94 -7.87 1.15 2.95
C ALA A 94 -8.13 1.86 4.27
N ILE A 95 -7.08 2.35 4.96
CA ILE A 95 -7.23 3.11 6.20
C ILE A 95 -8.05 4.39 5.95
N PHE A 96 -7.74 5.12 4.88
CA PHE A 96 -8.50 6.33 4.54
C PHE A 96 -9.95 6.03 4.15
N LEU A 97 -10.19 4.93 3.45
CA LEU A 97 -11.54 4.48 3.13
C LEU A 97 -12.32 4.08 4.39
N ASP A 98 -11.67 3.41 5.35
CA ASP A 98 -12.29 3.04 6.63
C ASP A 98 -12.66 4.30 7.44
N ILE A 99 -11.75 5.27 7.53
CA ILE A 99 -12.04 6.59 8.13
C ILE A 99 -13.21 7.28 7.41
N TYR A 100 -13.23 7.25 6.07
CA TYR A 100 -14.32 7.80 5.27
C TYR A 100 -15.67 7.15 5.61
N ILE A 101 -15.72 5.82 5.73
CA ILE A 101 -16.93 5.06 6.11
C ILE A 101 -17.36 5.40 7.55
N VAL A 102 -16.41 5.54 8.48
CA VAL A 102 -16.71 5.91 9.86
C VAL A 102 -17.29 7.32 9.93
N ILE A 103 -16.74 8.29 9.19
CA ILE A 103 -17.30 9.65 9.10
C ILE A 103 -18.70 9.62 8.50
N LEU A 104 -18.90 8.88 7.41
CA LEU A 104 -20.21 8.66 6.81
C LEU A 104 -21.23 8.13 7.81
N TYR A 105 -20.83 7.13 8.61
CA TYR A 105 -21.66 6.52 9.64
C TYR A 105 -22.08 7.51 10.73
N PHE A 106 -21.15 8.36 11.20
CA PHE A 106 -21.47 9.36 12.23
C PHE A 106 -22.35 10.50 11.70
N LEU A 107 -22.19 10.88 10.42
CA LEU A 107 -23.01 11.92 9.79
C LEU A 107 -24.38 11.39 9.36
N ASN A 108 -24.49 10.09 9.07
CA ASN A 108 -25.72 9.42 8.65
C ASN A 108 -25.97 8.19 9.56
N PRO A 109 -26.26 8.39 10.85
CA PRO A 109 -26.45 7.27 11.76
C PRO A 109 -27.63 6.42 11.27
N PRO A 110 -27.49 5.08 11.26
CA PRO A 110 -28.60 4.21 10.89
C PRO A 110 -29.79 4.53 11.77
N THR A 111 -30.92 4.85 11.14
CA THR A 111 -32.17 5.09 11.85
C THR A 111 -32.52 3.82 12.61
N ALA A 112 -32.75 3.96 13.92
CA ALA A 112 -33.17 2.84 14.74
C ALA A 112 -34.39 2.16 14.09
N PRO A 113 -34.40 0.83 13.96
CA PRO A 113 -35.50 0.14 13.30
C PRO A 113 -36.80 0.46 14.03
N SER A 114 -37.82 0.86 13.26
CA SER A 114 -39.13 1.17 13.83
C SER A 114 -39.71 -0.06 14.52
N ALA A 115 -40.53 0.12 15.54
CA ALA A 115 -41.17 -0.99 16.25
C ALA A 115 -41.95 -1.93 15.31
N GLN A 116 -42.53 -1.38 14.23
CA GLN A 116 -43.19 -2.15 13.17
C GLN A 116 -42.21 -3.03 12.38
N SER A 117 -41.03 -2.51 12.01
CA SER A 117 -40.01 -3.31 11.31
C SER A 117 -39.44 -4.44 12.18
N VAL A 118 -39.28 -4.21 13.49
CA VAL A 118 -38.84 -5.23 14.45
C VAL A 118 -39.90 -6.32 14.59
N GLN A 119 -41.18 -5.96 14.70
CA GLN A 119 -42.28 -6.93 14.74
C GLN A 119 -42.39 -7.74 13.45
N GLN A 120 -42.17 -7.12 12.30
CA GLN A 120 -42.20 -7.78 11.01
C GLN A 120 -41.02 -8.73 10.82
N ALA A 121 -39.81 -8.34 11.26
CA ALA A 121 -38.65 -9.24 11.26
C ALA A 121 -38.86 -10.42 12.23
N GLN A 122 -39.43 -10.16 13.41
CA GLN A 122 -39.74 -11.19 14.39
C GLN A 122 -40.78 -12.18 13.86
N SER A 123 -41.85 -11.71 13.20
CA SER A 123 -42.87 -12.59 12.64
C SER A 123 -42.31 -13.48 11.53
N ILE A 124 -41.44 -12.95 10.66
CA ILE A 124 -40.74 -13.73 9.63
C ILE A 124 -39.82 -14.77 10.27
N LEU A 125 -38.98 -14.39 11.24
CA LEU A 125 -38.05 -15.32 11.90
C LEU A 125 -38.80 -16.43 12.65
N THR A 126 -39.91 -16.09 13.29
CA THR A 126 -40.78 -17.05 13.98
C THR A 126 -41.44 -18.02 13.00
N GLN A 127 -41.81 -17.56 11.80
CA GLN A 127 -42.33 -18.41 10.72
C GLN A 127 -41.30 -19.45 10.24
N TYR A 128 -40.01 -19.13 10.31
CA TYR A 128 -38.90 -20.06 10.03
C TYR A 128 -38.46 -20.87 11.25
N GLY A 129 -39.23 -20.85 12.36
CA GLY A 129 -38.94 -21.61 13.57
C GLY A 129 -37.86 -21.01 14.46
N ILE A 130 -37.37 -19.81 14.15
CA ILE A 130 -36.34 -19.11 14.92
C ILE A 130 -37.04 -18.17 15.89
N ASN A 131 -37.09 -18.55 17.16
CA ASN A 131 -37.70 -17.73 18.20
C ASN A 131 -36.70 -16.67 18.68
N VAL A 132 -36.74 -15.50 18.07
CA VAL A 132 -35.89 -14.36 18.43
C VAL A 132 -36.74 -13.36 19.23
N SER A 133 -36.30 -13.01 20.44
CA SER A 133 -37.00 -11.98 21.23
C SER A 133 -36.85 -10.61 20.56
N SER A 134 -37.88 -9.77 20.65
CA SER A 134 -37.81 -8.38 20.19
C SER A 134 -36.68 -7.60 20.88
N GLN A 135 -36.39 -7.93 22.15
CA GLN A 135 -35.26 -7.39 22.91
C GLN A 135 -33.91 -7.74 22.27
N SER A 136 -33.74 -8.98 21.78
CA SER A 136 -32.51 -9.38 21.07
C SER A 136 -32.35 -8.66 19.72
N ILE A 137 -33.44 -8.42 19.00
CA ILE A 137 -33.40 -7.65 17.73
C ILE A 137 -33.04 -6.19 18.00
N GLN A 138 -33.57 -5.60 19.07
CA GLN A 138 -33.24 -4.24 19.49
C GLN A 138 -31.81 -4.11 20.03
N ASN A 139 -31.30 -5.12 20.76
CA ASN A 139 -29.92 -5.11 21.27
C ASN A 139 -28.87 -5.22 20.15
N VAL A 140 -29.15 -5.99 19.09
CA VAL A 140 -28.30 -6.01 17.87
C VAL A 140 -28.35 -4.67 17.13
N SER A 141 -29.42 -3.89 17.32
CA SER A 141 -29.57 -2.53 16.79
C SER A 141 -28.97 -1.46 17.71
N SER A 142 -28.29 -1.85 18.79
CA SER A 142 -27.66 -0.90 19.70
C SER A 142 -26.46 -0.20 19.02
N PRO A 143 -26.20 1.08 19.30
CA PRO A 143 -25.06 1.80 18.73
C PRO A 143 -23.71 1.09 18.95
N GLN A 144 -23.59 0.33 20.04
CA GLN A 144 -22.39 -0.40 20.43
C GLN A 144 -22.17 -1.67 19.59
N ALA A 145 -23.23 -2.42 19.32
CA ALA A 145 -23.20 -3.58 18.41
C ALA A 145 -22.91 -3.12 16.97
N THR A 146 -23.53 -2.04 16.53
CA THR A 146 -23.29 -1.46 15.19
C THR A 146 -21.86 -0.96 15.04
N LEU A 147 -21.31 -0.27 16.04
CA LEU A 147 -19.92 0.21 15.99
C LEU A 147 -18.91 -0.95 15.94
N THR A 148 -19.18 -2.03 16.67
CA THR A 148 -18.36 -3.25 16.62
C THR A 148 -18.46 -3.92 15.24
N ALA A 149 -19.64 -3.96 14.64
CA ALA A 149 -19.84 -4.46 13.29
C ALA A 149 -19.12 -3.60 12.23
N VAL A 150 -19.13 -2.27 12.38
CA VAL A 150 -18.38 -1.34 11.51
C VAL A 150 -16.88 -1.57 11.62
N ILE A 151 -16.34 -1.73 12.83
CA ILE A 151 -14.90 -2.03 13.03
C ILE A 151 -14.53 -3.38 12.39
N PHE A 152 -15.35 -4.41 12.60
CA PHE A 152 -15.09 -5.72 12.02
C PHE A 152 -15.17 -5.69 10.49
N ALA A 153 -16.15 -4.98 9.93
CA ALA A 153 -16.25 -4.73 8.49
C ALA A 153 -15.04 -3.95 7.98
N GLY A 154 -14.52 -2.98 8.73
CA GLY A 154 -13.29 -2.24 8.41
C GLY A 154 -12.06 -3.14 8.34
N LEU A 155 -11.89 -4.09 9.27
CA LEU A 155 -10.82 -5.09 9.21
C LEU A 155 -10.90 -5.97 7.96
N VAL A 156 -12.11 -6.44 7.61
CA VAL A 156 -12.33 -7.22 6.39
C VAL A 156 -12.04 -6.38 5.16
N LEU A 157 -12.52 -5.13 5.12
CA LEU A 157 -12.28 -4.17 4.05
C LEU A 157 -10.78 -3.94 3.85
N LEU A 158 -10.02 -3.79 4.94
CA LEU A 158 -8.58 -3.61 4.91
C LEU A 158 -7.86 -4.82 4.30
N ILE A 159 -8.25 -6.04 4.67
CA ILE A 159 -7.67 -7.28 4.09
C ILE A 159 -7.99 -7.36 2.60
N VAL A 160 -9.24 -7.09 2.22
CA VAL A 160 -9.66 -7.10 0.82
C VAL A 160 -8.87 -6.06 0.01
N TRP A 161 -8.74 -4.84 0.53
CA TRP A 161 -8.01 -3.77 -0.17
C TRP A 161 -6.51 -3.97 -0.21
N LEU A 162 -5.91 -4.61 0.81
CA LEU A 162 -4.53 -5.08 0.72
C LEU A 162 -4.36 -6.04 -0.46
N GLY A 163 -5.29 -6.98 -0.64
CA GLY A 163 -5.29 -7.92 -1.75
C GLY A 163 -5.40 -7.23 -3.11
N VAL A 164 -6.36 -6.32 -3.26
CA VAL A 164 -6.54 -5.60 -4.53
C VAL A 164 -5.40 -4.61 -4.79
N GLY A 165 -4.89 -3.92 -3.78
CA GLY A 165 -3.71 -3.05 -3.91
C GLY A 165 -2.46 -3.82 -4.32
N ALA A 166 -2.23 -5.01 -3.76
CA ALA A 166 -1.16 -5.90 -4.20
C ALA A 166 -1.36 -6.37 -5.65
N PHE A 167 -2.59 -6.74 -6.04
CA PHE A 167 -2.93 -7.17 -7.40
C PHE A 167 -2.73 -6.05 -8.43
N LEU A 168 -3.23 -4.85 -8.16
CA LEU A 168 -3.01 -3.67 -9.00
C LEU A 168 -1.54 -3.26 -9.03
N GLY A 169 -0.84 -3.40 -7.89
CA GLY A 169 0.60 -3.22 -7.78
C GLY A 169 1.38 -4.20 -8.68
N VAL A 170 0.95 -5.45 -8.78
CA VAL A 170 1.49 -6.46 -9.71
C VAL A 170 1.29 -6.04 -11.16
N ILE A 171 0.09 -5.58 -11.53
CA ILE A 171 -0.21 -5.10 -12.89
C ILE A 171 0.67 -3.89 -13.21
N GLY A 172 0.68 -2.88 -12.34
CA GLY A 172 1.52 -1.69 -12.49
C GLY A 172 3.01 -2.03 -12.59
N ALA A 173 3.47 -2.99 -11.78
CA ALA A 173 4.85 -3.46 -11.82
C ALA A 173 5.21 -4.20 -13.11
N ALA A 174 4.28 -5.00 -13.65
CA ALA A 174 4.46 -5.69 -14.92
C ALA A 174 4.60 -4.67 -16.06
N ILE A 175 3.73 -3.66 -16.10
CA ILE A 175 3.81 -2.55 -17.05
C ILE A 175 5.14 -1.82 -16.90
N GLY A 176 5.52 -1.45 -15.66
CA GLY A 176 6.78 -0.77 -15.39
C GLY A 176 7.99 -1.57 -15.87
N LYS A 177 7.97 -2.89 -15.74
CA LYS A 177 9.05 -3.76 -16.21
C LYS A 177 9.25 -3.73 -17.73
N ILE A 178 8.18 -3.51 -18.51
CA ILE A 178 8.28 -3.37 -19.97
C ILE A 178 9.04 -2.07 -20.33
N PHE A 179 8.84 -1.01 -19.54
CA PHE A 179 9.42 0.31 -19.82
C PHE A 179 10.77 0.59 -19.17
N VAL A 180 11.17 -0.19 -18.15
CA VAL A 180 12.54 -0.16 -17.63
C VAL A 180 13.47 -0.68 -18.73
N HIS A 181 13.92 0.24 -19.59
CA HIS A 181 15.06 -0.01 -20.46
C HIS A 181 16.23 -0.34 -19.55
N HIS A 182 16.74 -1.56 -19.65
CA HIS A 182 18.12 -1.79 -19.27
C HIS A 182 18.96 -0.84 -20.14
N PRO A 183 19.65 0.20 -19.59
CA PRO A 183 20.88 0.56 -20.24
C PRO A 183 21.68 -0.74 -20.24
N ARG A 184 21.86 -1.31 -21.44
CA ARG A 184 22.95 -2.25 -21.68
C ARG A 184 24.13 -1.69 -20.92
N ASP A 185 24.85 -2.57 -20.23
CA ASP A 185 26.21 -2.28 -19.80
C ASP A 185 26.84 -1.37 -20.85
N LEU A 186 27.08 -0.11 -20.47
CA LEU A 186 28.01 0.73 -21.19
C LEU A 186 29.37 0.08 -20.89
N VAL A 187 29.61 -1.04 -21.57
CA VAL A 187 30.93 -1.45 -22.01
C VAL A 187 31.37 -0.30 -22.91
N ILE A 188 32.01 0.70 -22.29
CA ILE A 188 32.86 1.62 -23.02
C ILE A 188 34.10 0.79 -23.34
N ASP A 189 33.99 -0.05 -24.36
CA ASP A 189 35.15 -0.50 -25.11
C ASP A 189 35.04 0.04 -26.53
N THR A 190 36.10 0.76 -26.89
CA THR A 190 36.58 1.05 -28.25
C THR A 190 35.84 2.06 -29.13
N LEU A 191 36.26 3.31 -28.99
CA LEU A 191 36.94 4.06 -30.07
C LEU A 191 38.17 4.70 -29.40
N GLY A 192 39.41 4.21 -29.49
CA GLY A 192 40.11 3.72 -30.66
C GLY A 192 41.17 4.74 -31.09
N THR A 193 42.20 5.01 -30.27
CA THR A 193 43.52 5.50 -30.73
C THR A 193 44.61 5.12 -29.74
N GLY A 194 45.53 4.24 -30.14
CA GLY A 194 46.90 4.22 -29.63
C GLY A 194 47.32 3.02 -28.78
N THR A 195 47.81 1.98 -29.46
CA THR A 195 48.93 1.10 -29.05
C THR A 195 48.80 0.24 -27.78
N GLY A 196 48.42 -1.02 -28.00
CA GLY A 196 49.14 -2.20 -27.50
C GLY A 196 49.23 -2.39 -25.99
N SER A 197 48.30 -3.14 -25.40
CA SER A 197 48.57 -4.06 -24.29
C SER A 197 47.33 -4.91 -24.01
N PHE A 198 47.55 -6.21 -23.80
CA PHE A 198 46.53 -7.22 -23.48
C PHE A 198 45.66 -6.80 -22.28
N PRO A 199 44.35 -7.10 -22.25
CA PRO A 199 43.53 -6.85 -21.08
C PRO A 199 43.97 -7.77 -19.94
N ARG A 200 44.65 -7.20 -18.95
CA ARG A 200 44.88 -7.82 -17.65
C ARG A 200 43.53 -7.91 -16.94
N VAL A 201 42.97 -9.12 -16.86
CA VAL A 201 41.83 -9.43 -15.99
C VAL A 201 42.23 -9.01 -14.57
N SER A 202 41.68 -7.89 -14.12
CA SER A 202 41.91 -7.37 -12.78
C SER A 202 40.82 -7.94 -11.89
N TYR A 203 41.09 -9.08 -11.26
CA TYR A 203 40.31 -9.52 -10.11
C TYR A 203 40.46 -8.45 -9.03
N PRO A 204 39.40 -8.09 -8.27
CA PRO A 204 39.58 -7.28 -7.09
C PRO A 204 40.51 -8.06 -6.15
N GLN A 205 41.72 -7.54 -5.93
CA GLN A 205 42.59 -8.01 -4.87
C GLN A 205 41.79 -7.89 -3.57
N GLN A 206 41.49 -9.03 -2.96
CA GLN A 206 41.26 -9.10 -1.53
C GLN A 206 42.47 -8.39 -0.90
N GLN A 207 42.24 -7.23 -0.28
CA GLN A 207 43.27 -6.55 0.49
C GLN A 207 43.73 -7.52 1.57
N GLN A 208 44.88 -8.12 1.33
CA GLN A 208 45.61 -8.95 2.26
C GLN A 208 45.99 -8.03 3.41
N GLN A 209 45.30 -8.23 4.53
CA GLN A 209 45.45 -7.47 5.75
C GLN A 209 46.85 -7.74 6.29
N SER A 210 47.82 -6.90 5.92
CA SER A 210 49.18 -6.92 6.48
C SER A 210 49.09 -6.53 7.95
N TYR A 211 49.30 -7.50 8.84
CA TYR A 211 49.53 -7.24 10.24
C TYR A 211 50.80 -6.40 10.39
N PRO A 212 50.82 -5.32 11.20
CA PRO A 212 52.04 -4.62 11.55
C PRO A 212 52.93 -5.51 12.45
N GLU A 213 54.19 -5.68 12.04
CA GLU A 213 55.26 -6.47 12.68
C GLU A 213 55.79 -5.82 13.98
N ASP A 214 54.90 -5.53 14.94
CA ASP A 214 55.27 -4.79 16.15
C ASP A 214 55.13 -5.66 17.42
N TRP A 215 54.68 -6.91 17.30
CA TRP A 215 54.37 -7.78 18.45
C TRP A 215 55.43 -8.85 18.76
N GLN A 216 56.65 -8.74 18.22
CA GLN A 216 57.75 -9.69 18.51
C GLN A 216 58.79 -9.22 19.54
N GLN A 217 58.48 -8.25 20.41
CA GLN A 217 59.32 -7.94 21.56
C GLN A 217 58.52 -7.79 22.85
N ASN A 218 58.12 -8.93 23.43
CA ASN A 218 58.05 -9.13 24.88
C ASN A 218 57.64 -10.58 25.18
N GLN A 219 58.62 -11.49 25.16
CA GLN A 219 58.51 -12.74 25.91
C GLN A 219 59.48 -12.69 27.11
N PRO A 220 59.01 -12.92 28.35
CA PRO A 220 59.90 -13.12 29.48
C PRO A 220 60.63 -14.46 29.34
N ARG A 221 61.96 -14.43 29.51
CA ARG A 221 62.77 -15.63 29.76
C ARG A 221 62.48 -16.12 31.19
N ASN A 222 62.45 -17.45 31.34
CA ASN A 222 62.35 -18.18 32.61
C ASN A 222 63.16 -17.57 33.76
#